data_AF-A0A3D2R637-F1
#
_entry.id   AF-A0A3D2R637-F1
#
_cell.length_a   1.000
_cell.length_b   1.000
_cell.length_c   1.000
_cell.angle_alpha   90.00
_cell.angle_beta   90.00
_cell.angle_gamma   90.00
#
_symmetry.space_group_name_H-M   'P 1'
#
loop_
_entity.id
_entity.type
_entity.pdbx_description
1 polymer ?
#
loop_
_entity_poly.entity_id
_entity_poly.type
_entity_poly.pdbx_seq_one_letter_code
_entity_poly.pdbx_strand_id
1 'polypeptide(L)' 'AEKFGINYKILKIHNPWLREGHLNNSSRKEYTIAIPEPGYYSAP' A
#
# COMPACT_ATOMS: atom_id res chain seq x y z
N ALA A 1 9.20 -12.58 8.45
CA ALA A 1 8.84 -11.42 7.60
C ALA A 1 7.64 -10.71 8.21
N GLU A 2 7.82 -10.20 9.43
CA GLU A 2 6.72 -9.85 10.36
C GLU A 2 6.92 -8.46 10.98
N LYS A 3 7.86 -7.68 10.45
CA LYS A 3 8.38 -6.46 11.11
C LYS A 3 7.38 -5.31 11.24
N PHE A 4 6.24 -5.36 10.55
CA PHE A 4 5.33 -4.21 10.46
C PHE A 4 3.85 -4.56 10.68
N GLY A 5 3.50 -5.83 10.90
CA GLY A 5 2.09 -6.24 11.12
C GLY A 5 1.11 -5.87 9.98
N ILE A 6 1.62 -5.46 8.82
CA ILE A 6 0.83 -4.99 7.68
C ILE A 6 0.47 -6.13 6.74
N ASN A 7 -0.82 -6.19 6.39
CA ASN A 7 -1.32 -7.14 5.41
C ASN A 7 -1.28 -6.52 4.00
N TYR A 8 -1.05 -7.37 3.00
CA TYR A 8 -1.12 -6.99 1.59
C TYR A 8 -2.46 -6.34 1.19
N LYS A 9 -3.57 -6.72 1.84
CA LYS A 9 -4.87 -6.06 1.66
C LYS A 9 -4.83 -4.57 2.03
N ILE A 10 -4.19 -4.24 3.14
CA ILE A 10 -4.07 -2.87 3.65
C ILE A 10 -3.21 -2.02 2.71
N LEU A 11 -2.08 -2.57 2.26
CA LEU A 11 -1.20 -1.91 1.28
C LEU A 11 -1.95 -1.56 -0.01
N LYS A 12 -2.83 -2.44 -0.50
CA LYS A 12 -3.66 -2.22 -1.70
C LYS A 12 -4.81 -1.22 -1.52
N ILE A 13 -5.22 -0.93 -0.28
CA ILE A 13 -6.21 0.12 0.01
C ILE A 13 -5.53 1.48 -0.14
N HIS A 14 -4.34 1.64 0.44
CA HIS A 14 -3.56 2.87 0.33
C HIS A 14 -2.94 3.09 -1.06
N ASN A 15 -2.55 2.01 -1.75
CA ASN A 15 -1.84 2.08 -3.03
C ASN A 15 -2.67 1.35 -4.10
N PRO A 16 -3.70 2.00 -4.67
CA PRO A 16 -4.60 1.36 -5.63
C PRO A 16 -3.87 0.86 -6.89
N TRP A 17 -2.75 1.47 -7.28
CA TRP A 17 -1.93 1.05 -8.41
C TRP A 17 -1.21 -0.29 -8.22
N LEU A 18 -1.10 -0.81 -6.99
CA LEU A 18 -0.56 -2.14 -6.70
C LEU A 18 -1.59 -3.27 -6.91
N ARG A 19 -2.83 -2.94 -7.29
CA ARG A 19 -3.87 -3.93 -7.60
C ARG A 19 -3.66 -4.56 -8.97
N GLU A 20 -3.13 -3.80 -9.90
CA GLU A 20 -2.81 -4.24 -11.25
C GLU A 20 -1.39 -4.81 -11.29
N GLY A 21 -1.15 -5.79 -12.15
CA GLY A 21 0.18 -6.41 -12.30
C GLY A 21 1.21 -5.50 -12.97
N HIS A 22 0.76 -4.37 -13.53
CA HIS A 22 1.59 -3.36 -14.17
C HIS A 22 1.28 -1.97 -13.60
N LEU A 23 2.31 -1.16 -13.40
CA LEU A 23 2.16 0.22 -12.97
C LEU A 23 2.04 1.10 -14.22
N ASN A 24 0.82 1.55 -14.54
CA ASN A 24 0.58 2.36 -15.74
C ASN A 24 1.03 3.82 -15.50
N ASN A 25 2.35 4.05 -15.57
CA ASN A 25 2.98 5.33 -15.29
C ASN A 25 3.36 6.11 -16.55
N SER A 26 2.38 6.38 -17.42
CA SER A 26 2.62 7.09 -18.69
C SER A 26 3.17 8.51 -18.49
N SER A 27 2.95 9.10 -17.30
CA SER A 27 3.39 10.45 -16.96
C SER A 27 4.71 10.51 -16.18
N ARG A 28 5.39 9.38 -15.93
CA ARG A 28 6.60 9.28 -15.08
C ARG A 28 6.45 9.94 -13.70
N LYS A 29 5.27 9.81 -13.10
CA LYS A 29 5.00 10.28 -11.73
C LYS A 29 5.68 9.36 -10.73
N GLU A 30 6.25 9.95 -9.69
CA GLU A 30 6.80 9.18 -8.57
C GLU A 30 5.66 8.66 -7.70
N TYR A 31 5.70 7.37 -7.36
CA TYR A 31 4.72 6.75 -6.49
C TYR A 31 5.38 6.45 -5.14
N THR A 32 4.92 7.15 -4.11
CA THR A 32 5.36 6.91 -2.75
C THR A 32 4.49 5.82 -2.14
N ILE A 33 5.11 4.75 -1.63
CA ILE A 33 4.40 3.70 -0.92
C ILE A 33 4.14 4.18 0.50
N ALA A 34 2.89 4.51 0.80
CA ALA A 34 2.47 4.83 2.16
C ALA A 34 2.33 3.54 2.97
N ILE A 35 3.15 3.40 4.01
CA ILE A 35 3.03 2.34 5.01
C ILE A 35 2.18 2.90 6.16
N PRO A 36 1.01 2.29 6.46
CA PRO A 36 0.21 2.74 7.60
C PRO A 36 0.85 2.35 8.92
N GLU A 37 0.60 3.16 9.96
CA GLU A 37 1.10 2.92 11.31
C GLU A 37 0.46 1.65 11.92
N PRO A 38 1.21 0.93 12.79
CA PRO A 38 0.69 -0.26 13.45
C PRO A 38 -0.55 0.10 14.29
N GLY A 39 -1.70 -0.50 13.97
CA GLY A 39 -2.98 -0.26 14.65
C GLY A 39 -3.98 0.63 13.89
N TYR A 40 -3.60 1.22 12.75
CA TYR A 40 -4.48 2.13 11.97
C TYR A 40 -5.82 1.49 11.55
N TYR A 41 -5.80 0.18 11.23
CA TYR A 41 -7.00 -0.58 10.86
C TYR A 41 -7.53 -1.49 11.97
N SER A 42 -6.94 -1.41 13.17
CA SER A 42 -7.33 -2.21 14.33
C SER A 42 -8.24 -1.46 15.29
N ALA A 43 -8.61 -0.22 14.99
CA ALA A 43 -9.55 0.55 15.79
C ALA A 43 -10.98 0.00 15.58
N PRO A 44 -11.70 -0.36 16.66
CA PRO A 44 -13.10 -0.77 16.61
C PRO A 44 -14.06 0.38 16.28
#